data_AF-A0A529SMC8-F1
#
_entry.id   AF-A0A529SMC8-F1
#
_cell.length_a   1.000
_cell.length_b   1.000
_cell.length_c   1.000
_cell.angle_alpha   90.00
_cell.angle_beta   90.00
_cell.angle_gamma   90.00
#
_symmetry.space_group_name_H-M   'P 1'
#
loop_
_entity.id
_entity.type
_entity.pdbx_description
1 polymer ?
#
loop_
_entity_poly.entity_id
_entity_poly.type
_entity_poly.pdbx_seq_one_letter_code
_entity_poly.pdbx_strand_id
1 'polypeptide(L)' 'MNGPQAHWLADGRRLHLNHGPIDLIVEAFGSDDERRAAYQQAVTRFQTVLIELVEELPELRLPAFFLA' A
#
# COMPACT_ATOMS: atom_id res chain seq x y z
N MET A 1 -5.03 10.95 -12.89
CA MET A 1 -4.84 10.73 -11.44
C MET A 1 -3.37 10.87 -11.16
N ASN A 2 -2.98 11.48 -10.03
CA ASN A 2 -1.59 11.51 -9.63
C ASN A 2 -1.12 10.07 -9.41
N GLY A 3 0.09 9.75 -9.88
CA GLY A 3 0.70 8.46 -9.59
C GLY A 3 0.98 8.26 -8.11
N PRO A 4 1.34 7.04 -7.68
CA PRO A 4 1.69 6.72 -6.31
C PRO A 4 2.85 7.59 -5.80
N GLN A 5 2.75 8.03 -4.55
CA GLN A 5 3.71 8.93 -3.90
C GLN A 5 4.17 8.35 -2.56
N ALA A 6 5.41 8.69 -2.17
CA ALA A 6 6.01 8.24 -0.93
C ALA A 6 6.75 9.39 -0.25
N HIS A 7 6.41 9.67 1.01
CA HIS A 7 7.03 10.74 1.80
C HIS A 7 7.19 10.32 3.26
N TRP A 8 8.26 10.80 3.90
CA TRP A 8 8.45 10.60 5.34
C TRP A 8 7.55 11.55 6.14
N LEU A 9 6.94 11.04 7.19
CA LEU A 9 6.27 11.88 8.19
C LEU A 9 7.30 12.70 8.96
N ALA A 10 6.83 13.75 9.65
CA ALA A 10 7.67 14.68 10.40
C ALA A 10 8.54 14.03 11.49
N ASP A 11 8.19 12.82 11.94
CA ASP A 11 8.98 12.06 12.90
C ASP A 11 10.18 11.32 12.30
N GLY A 12 10.31 11.27 10.97
CA GLY A 12 11.38 10.57 10.26
C GLY A 12 11.39 9.05 10.45
N ARG A 13 10.33 8.47 11.04
CA ARG A 13 10.23 7.02 11.34
C ARG A 13 9.14 6.35 10.53
N ARG A 14 8.06 7.06 10.24
CA ARG A 14 6.92 6.52 9.51
C ARG A 14 6.91 6.99 8.07
N LEU A 15 6.74 6.06 7.15
CA LEU A 15 6.58 6.32 5.73
C LEU A 15 5.09 6.45 5.40
N HIS A 16 4.69 7.54 4.77
CA HIS A 16 3.36 7.72 4.21
C HIS A 16 3.39 7.43 2.71
N LEU A 17 2.53 6.50 2.30
CA LEU A 17 2.30 6.14 0.90
C LEU A 17 0.89 6.58 0.51
N ASN A 18 0.74 7.30 -0.60
CA ASN A 18 -0.55 7.77 -1.10
C ASN A 18 -0.70 7.46 -2.59
N HIS A 19 -1.86 6.97 -3.00
CA HIS A 19 -2.23 6.84 -4.41
C HIS A 19 -3.74 7.02 -4.56
N GLY A 20 -4.15 8.19 -5.04
CA GLY A 20 -5.58 8.49 -5.21
C GLY A 20 -6.33 8.36 -3.87
N PRO A 21 -7.31 7.44 -3.74
CA PRO A 21 -8.12 7.30 -2.54
C PRO A 21 -7.49 6.42 -1.43
N ILE A 22 -6.33 5.80 -1.68
CA ILE A 22 -5.70 4.90 -0.70
C ILE A 22 -4.46 5.53 -0.08
N ASP A 23 -4.27 5.23 1.21
CA ASP A 23 -3.16 5.68 2.02
C ASP A 23 -2.65 4.54 2.90
N LEU A 24 -1.34 4.49 3.13
CA LEU A 24 -0.71 3.66 4.15
C LEU A 24 0.27 4.48 4.97
N ILE A 25 0.27 4.29 6.28
CA ILE A 25 1.30 4.79 7.20
C ILE A 25 2.03 3.58 7.75
N VAL A 26 3.32 3.45 7.41
CA VAL A 26 4.11 2.24 7.68
C VAL A 26 5.30 2.57 8.57
N GLU A 27 5.52 1.75 9.60
CA GLU A 27 6.73 1.73 10.41
C GLU A 27 7.36 0.34 10.36
N ALA A 28 8.67 0.26 10.10
CA ALA A 28 9.43 -0.98 10.12
C ALA A 28 10.36 -1.01 11.33
N PHE A 29 10.46 -2.18 11.97
CA PHE A 29 11.29 -2.44 13.14
C PHE A 29 12.32 -3.53 12.80
N GLY A 30 13.54 -3.41 13.34
CA GLY A 30 14.64 -4.35 13.06
C GLY A 30 15.98 -3.64 12.88
N SER A 31 16.95 -4.32 12.26
CA SER A 31 18.21 -3.70 11.86
C SER A 31 17.99 -2.62 10.79
N ASP A 32 18.89 -1.65 10.72
CA ASP A 32 18.71 -0.52 9.81
C ASP A 32 18.70 -0.92 8.32
N ASP A 33 19.45 -1.96 7.95
CA ASP A 33 19.47 -2.48 6.58
C ASP A 33 18.15 -3.17 6.21
N GLU A 34 17.60 -3.98 7.11
CA GLU A 34 16.29 -4.61 6.91
C GLU A 34 15.16 -3.59 6.87
N ARG A 35 15.21 -2.56 7.74
CA ARG A 35 14.24 -1.46 7.71
C ARG A 35 14.27 -0.75 6.36
N ARG A 36 15.46 -0.42 5.84
CA ARG A 36 15.60 0.24 4.52
C ARG A 36 15.05 -0.64 3.40
N ALA A 37 15.38 -1.92 3.41
CA ALA A 37 14.87 -2.89 2.44
C ALA A 37 13.34 -2.98 2.49
N ALA A 38 12.75 -3.08 3.68
CA ALA A 38 11.31 -3.14 3.88
C ALA A 38 10.58 -1.90 3.33
N TYR A 39 11.10 -0.69 3.58
CA TYR A 39 10.51 0.53 3.00
C TYR A 39 10.61 0.57 1.48
N GLN A 40 11.74 0.15 0.89
CA GLN A 40 11.89 0.07 -0.57
C GLN A 40 10.90 -0.94 -1.19
N GLN A 41 10.73 -2.09 -0.56
CA GLN A 41 9.75 -3.10 -0.96
C GLN A 41 8.32 -2.56 -0.87
N ALA A 42 7.99 -1.86 0.22
CA ALA A 42 6.69 -1.22 0.40
C ALA A 42 6.40 -0.21 -0.73
N VAL A 43 7.35 0.69 -1.02
CA VAL A 43 7.22 1.67 -2.14
C VAL A 43 7.04 0.96 -3.48
N THR A 44 7.82 -0.09 -3.73
CA THR A 44 7.77 -0.88 -4.97
C THR A 44 6.41 -1.56 -5.14
N ARG A 45 5.93 -2.25 -4.10
CA ARG A 45 4.63 -2.94 -4.12
C ARG A 45 3.47 -1.96 -4.27
N PHE A 46 3.57 -0.79 -3.65
CA PHE A 46 2.53 0.23 -3.67
C PHE A 46 2.33 0.86 -5.06
N GLN A 47 3.29 0.68 -5.99
CA GLN A 47 3.14 1.15 -7.37
C GLN A 47 1.95 0.52 -8.09
N THR A 48 1.61 -0.72 -7.77
CA THR A 48 0.64 -1.51 -8.54
C THR A 48 -0.63 -1.86 -7.75
N VAL A 49 -0.59 -1.81 -6.42
CA VAL A 49 -1.65 -2.34 -5.54
C VAL A 49 -3.05 -1.77 -5.82
N LEU A 50 -3.18 -0.46 -6.10
CA LEU A 50 -4.49 0.13 -6.37
C LEU A 50 -5.11 -0.43 -7.66
N ILE A 51 -4.30 -0.63 -8.69
CA ILE A 51 -4.77 -1.11 -10.00
C ILE A 51 -5.28 -2.54 -9.83
N GLU A 52 -4.49 -3.40 -9.18
CA GLU A 52 -4.86 -4.79 -8.90
C GLU A 52 -6.15 -4.87 -8.06
N LEU A 53 -6.27 -4.06 -6.99
CA LEU A 53 -7.49 -4.02 -6.18
C LEU A 53 -8.73 -3.60 -6.99
N VAL A 54 -8.57 -2.64 -7.91
CA VAL A 54 -9.66 -2.19 -8.79
C VAL A 54 -10.05 -3.29 -9.79
N GLU A 55 -9.10 -4.08 -10.26
CA GLU A 55 -9.35 -5.24 -11.13
C GLU A 55 -10.13 -6.35 -10.42
N GLU A 56 -9.97 -6.49 -9.08
CA GLU A 56 -10.73 -7.43 -8.25
C GLU A 56 -12.15 -6.93 -7.89
N LEU A 57 -12.43 -5.62 -7.97
CA LEU A 57 -13.73 -5.04 -7.60
C LEU A 57 -14.94 -5.66 -8.31
N PRO A 58 -14.92 -6.00 -9.62
CA PRO A 58 -16.03 -6.66 -10.27
C PRO A 58 -16.42 -7.98 -9.60
N GLU A 59 -15.43 -8.78 -9.17
CA GLU A 59 -15.67 -10.05 -8.48
C GLU A 59 -16.24 -9.82 -7.08
N LEU A 60 -15.67 -8.87 -6.33
CA LEU A 60 -16.15 -8.51 -4.98
C LEU A 60 -17.55 -7.89 -4.97
N ARG A 61 -18.02 -7.39 -6.11
CA ARG A 61 -19.37 -6.83 -6.29
C ARG A 61 -20.40 -7.87 -6.71
N LEU A 62 -20.00 -9.11 -6.98
CA LEU A 62 -20.95 -10.18 -7.22
C LEU A 62 -21.79 -10.43 -5.96
N PRO A 63 -23.06 -10.85 -6.09
CA PRO A 63 -23.84 -11.27 -4.95
C PRO A 63 -23.10 -12.34 -4.15
N ALA A 64 -23.01 -12.16 -2.84
CA ALA A 64 -22.45 -13.19 -1.98
C ALA A 64 -23.32 -14.45 -2.09
N PHE A 65 -22.80 -15.50 -2.72
CA PHE A 65 -23.49 -16.77 -2.81
C PHE A 65 -23.16 -17.57 -1.56
N PHE A 66 -24.14 -17.69 -0.66
CA PHE A 66 -24.07 -18.63 0.44
C PHE A 66 -24.61 -19.97 -0.08
N LEU A 67 -23.76 -20.99 -0.20
CA LEU A 67 -24.24 -22.36 -0.36
C LEU A 67 -24.75 -22.82 1.01
N ALA A 68 -26.07 -22.82 1.17
CA ALA A 68 -26.76 -23.45 2.30
C ALA A 68 -26.92 -24.95 2.07
#